data_AF-A0A5C8TMW8-F1
#
_entry.id   AF-A0A5C8TMW8-F1
#
_cell.length_a   1.000
_cell.length_b   1.000
_cell.length_c   1.000
_cell.angle_alpha   90.00
_cell.angle_beta   90.00
_cell.angle_gamma   90.00
#
_symmetry.space_group_name_H-M   'P 1'
#
loop_
_entity.id
_entity.type
_entity.pdbx_description
1 polymer ?
#
loop_
_entity_poly.entity_id
_entity_poly.type
_entity_poly.pdbx_seq_one_letter_code
_entity_poly.pdbx_strand_id
1 'polypeptide(L)' 'MSIFQIKQTKSGAVVWTGAADDAQTALDAMAREAGYRDFSALPETIRDTGLEAAKLDLIS' A
#
# COMPACT_ATOMS: atom_id res chain seq x y z
N MET A 1 -8.23 -5.47 11.84
CA MET A 1 -7.34 -6.18 10.91
C MET A 1 -8.07 -6.83 9.74
N SER A 2 -7.80 -6.32 8.54
CA SER A 2 -8.16 -6.91 7.25
C SER A 2 -6.91 -7.01 6.39
N ILE A 3 -6.93 -7.85 5.35
CA ILE A 3 -5.83 -7.88 4.39
C ILE A 3 -6.04 -6.73 3.40
N PHE A 4 -4.97 -6.01 3.11
CA PHE A 4 -4.90 -4.97 2.10
C PHE A 4 -3.88 -5.35 1.03
N GLN A 5 -4.16 -4.94 -0.21
CA GLN A 5 -3.18 -4.93 -1.29
C GLN A 5 -2.92 -3.50 -1.71
N ILE A 6 -1.65 -3.17 -1.91
CA ILE A 6 -1.27 -1.91 -2.52
C ILE A 6 -0.90 -2.17 -3.97
N LYS A 7 -1.53 -1.43 -4.85
CA LYS A 7 -1.37 -1.53 -6.30
C LYS A 7 -0.84 -0.22 -6.86
N GLN A 8 0.03 -0.32 -7.86
CA GLN A 8 0.36 0.81 -8.72
C GLN A 8 -0.78 1.05 -9.71
N THR A 9 -1.36 2.24 -9.72
CA THR A 9 -2.50 2.58 -10.59
C THR A 9 -2.09 2.64 -12.06
N LYS A 10 -0.85 3.03 -12.35
CA LYS A 10 -0.34 3.10 -13.73
C LYS A 10 -0.11 1.73 -14.38
N SER A 11 0.40 0.76 -13.62
CA SER A 11 0.79 -0.56 -14.15
C SER A 11 -0.18 -1.67 -13.76
N GLY A 12 -1.04 -1.45 -12.75
CA GLY A 12 -1.87 -2.48 -12.14
C GLY A 12 -1.09 -3.46 -11.25
N ALA A 13 0.23 -3.29 -11.10
CA ALA A 13 1.08 -4.21 -10.35
C ALA A 13 0.80 -4.12 -8.84
N VAL A 14 0.61 -5.28 -8.20
CA VAL A 14 0.57 -5.37 -6.73
C VAL A 14 2.00 -5.26 -6.22
N VAL A 15 2.29 -4.24 -5.42
CA VAL A 15 3.62 -4.01 -4.84
C VAL A 15 3.72 -4.46 -3.39
N TRP A 16 2.58 -4.62 -2.72
CA TRP A 16 2.54 -5.05 -1.33
C TRP A 16 1.22 -5.73 -1.00
N THR A 17 1.24 -6.69 -0.08
CA THR A 17 0.05 -7.35 0.48
C THR A 17 0.31 -7.66 1.94
N GLY A 18 -0.59 -7.25 2.83
CA GLY A 18 -0.43 -7.49 4.26
C GLY A 18 -1.66 -7.10 5.07
N ALA A 19 -1.63 -7.43 6.36
CA ALA A 19 -2.71 -7.10 7.29
C ALA A 19 -2.54 -5.68 7.84
N ALA A 20 -3.61 -4.90 7.80
CA ALA A 20 -3.66 -3.56 8.40
C ALA A 20 -5.05 -3.29 8.98
N ASP A 21 -5.16 -2.25 9.80
CA ASP A 21 -6.45 -1.83 10.36
C ASP A 21 -7.24 -0.93 9.40
N ASP A 22 -6.54 -0.12 8.60
CA ASP A 22 -7.11 0.72 7.56
C ASP A 22 -6.13 0.92 6.38
N ALA A 23 -6.60 1.61 5.35
CA ALA A 23 -5.83 1.86 4.13
C ALA A 23 -4.57 2.71 4.37
N GLN A 24 -4.62 3.67 5.28
CA GLN A 24 -3.48 4.53 5.59
C GLN A 24 -2.38 3.73 6.30
N THR A 25 -2.77 2.93 7.27
CA THR A 25 -1.91 2.00 8.00
C THR A 25 -1.28 0.98 7.06
N ALA A 26 -2.00 0.52 6.04
CA ALA A 26 -1.44 -0.35 5.01
C ALA A 26 -0.34 0.35 4.19
N LEU A 27 -0.57 1.59 3.76
CA LEU A 27 0.41 2.39 3.02
C LEU A 27 1.67 2.67 3.84
N ASP A 28 1.48 3.01 5.12
CA ASP A 28 2.58 3.26 6.04
C ASP A 28 3.38 2.00 6.36
N ALA A 29 2.69 0.86 6.53
CA ALA A 29 3.34 -0.45 6.72
C ALA A 29 4.19 -0.84 5.50
N MET A 30 3.65 -0.67 4.29
CA MET A 30 4.38 -0.91 3.04
C MET A 30 5.62 -0.01 2.94
N ALA A 31 5.47 1.28 3.21
CA ALA A 31 6.61 2.20 3.19
C ALA A 31 7.67 1.80 4.23
N ARG A 32 7.23 1.40 5.42
CA ARG A 32 8.10 0.93 6.50
C ARG A 32 8.88 -0.34 6.14
N GLU A 33 8.23 -1.29 5.48
CA GLU A 33 8.88 -2.51 4.99
C GLU A 33 9.85 -2.23 3.84
N ALA A 34 9.57 -1.21 3.02
CA ALA A 34 10.50 -0.71 2.01
C ALA A 34 11.68 0.11 2.58
N GLY A 35 11.74 0.29 3.91
CA GLY A 35 12.83 1.00 4.61
C GLY A 35 12.59 2.48 4.85
N TYR A 36 11.39 2.99 4.57
CA TYR A 36 10.99 4.37 4.83
C TYR A 36 10.31 4.50 6.20
N ARG A 37 10.05 5.72 6.66
CA ARG A 37 9.35 5.93 7.95
C ARG A 37 7.85 5.63 7.85
N ASP A 38 7.23 6.11 6.78
CA ASP A 38 5.79 6.09 6.49
C ASP A 38 5.57 6.45 5.01
N PHE A 39 4.31 6.45 4.54
CA PHE A 39 3.97 6.74 3.16
C PHE A 39 4.41 8.15 2.72
N SER A 40 4.44 9.13 3.63
CA SER A 40 4.85 10.50 3.31
C SER A 40 6.37 10.63 3.07
N ALA A 41 7.16 9.73 3.66
CA ALA A 41 8.60 9.65 3.46
C ALA A 41 9.00 8.99 2.12
N LEU A 42 8.04 8.46 1.36
CA LEU A 42 8.32 7.91 0.04
C LEU A 42 8.73 9.01 -0.94
N PRO A 43 9.71 8.74 -1.83
CA PRO A 43 10.08 9.66 -2.89
C PRO A 43 8.85 10.06 -3.72
N GLU A 44 8.79 11.32 -4.12
CA GLU A 44 7.67 11.84 -4.92
C GLU A 44 7.49 11.04 -6.22
N THR A 45 8.59 10.59 -6.83
CA THR A 45 8.55 9.72 -8.02
C THR A 45 7.78 8.41 -7.80
N ILE A 46 7.78 7.88 -6.59
CA ILE A 46 7.02 6.67 -6.22
C ILE A 46 5.57 7.05 -5.90
N ARG A 47 5.34 8.13 -5.16
CA ARG A 47 3.97 8.60 -4.86
C ARG A 47 3.21 8.99 -6.15
N ASP A 48 3.91 9.58 -7.12
CA ASP A 48 3.39 9.96 -8.44
C ASP A 48 3.15 8.76 -9.38
N THR A 49 3.61 7.55 -9.04
CA THR A 49 3.17 6.35 -9.77
C THR A 49 1.71 6.01 -9.48
N GLY A 50 1.13 6.63 -8.44
CA GLY A 50 -0.20 6.38 -7.94
C GLY A 50 -0.24 5.03 -7.23
N LEU A 51 -0.26 5.07 -5.90
CA LEU A 51 -0.38 3.88 -5.06
C LEU A 51 -1.76 3.89 -4.42
N GLU A 52 -2.49 2.78 -4.57
CA GLU A 52 -3.84 2.62 -4.04
C GLU A 52 -3.89 1.40 -3.14
N ALA A 53 -4.39 1.58 -1.92
CA ALA A 53 -4.64 0.49 -0.99
C ALA A 53 -6.08 -0.01 -1.14
N ALA A 54 -6.24 -1.24 -1.59
CA ALA A 54 -7.51 -1.93 -1.70
C ALA A 54 -7.62 -2.99 -0.61
N LYS A 55 -8.71 -2.95 0.16
CA LYS A 55 -9.05 -4.03 1.09
C LYS A 55 -9.40 -5.28 0.28
N LEU A 56 -8.78 -6.40 0.63
CA LEU A 56 -9.19 -7.71 0.13
C LEU A 56 -10.38 -8.19 0.94
N ASP A 57 -11.57 -7.98 0.39
CA ASP A 57 -12.74 -8.72 0.81
C ASP A 57 -12.66 -10.11 0.16
N LEU A 58 -12.20 -11.09 0.93
CA LEU A 58 -12.34 -12.51 0.56
C LEU A 58 -13.84 -12.81 0.51
N ILE A 59 -14.41 -12.75 -0.69
CA ILE A 59 -15.79 -13.19 -0.93
C ILE A 59 -15.82 -14.69 -0.61
N SER A 60 -16.57 -15.04 0.43
CA SER A 60 -16.92 -16.41 0.81
C SER A 60 -17.99 -16.99 -0.11
#